data_AF-A0A1H0MZ38-F1
#
_entry.id   AF-A0A1H0MZ38-F1
#
_cell.length_a   1.000
_cell.length_b   1.000
_cell.length_c   1.000
_cell.angle_alpha   90.00
_cell.angle_beta   90.00
_cell.angle_gamma   90.00
#
_symmetry.space_group_name_H-M   'P 1'
#
loop_
_entity.id
_entity.type
_entity.pdbx_description
1 polymer ?
#
loop_
_entity_poly.entity_id
_entity_poly.type
_entity_poly.pdbx_seq_one_letter_code
_entity_poly.pdbx_strand_id
1 'polypeptide(L)'
;MSARIVFDTSAVIALLRDEAGAEKVAPFVGQAAMSAVNLQELVKGLLTRGLALAVIEEIVSDLRLEIHDHDRAAAFAAAALVEATKEHGSGLGDRSCMALAIQLGIPVLTADKAWGKVKVEGLRVETVR
;
A
#
# COMPACT_ATOMS: atom_id res chain seq x y z
N MET A 1 -2.05 -7.81 16.30
CA MET A 1 -1.21 -6.63 16.60
C MET A 1 -1.87 -5.44 15.92
N SER A 2 -1.77 -4.22 16.44
CA SER A 2 -2.31 -3.05 15.73
C SER A 2 -1.30 -2.61 14.67
N ALA A 3 -1.70 -2.55 13.40
CA ALA A 3 -0.88 -1.94 12.36
C ALA A 3 -0.50 -0.48 12.72
N ARG A 4 0.73 -0.09 12.37
CA ARG A 4 1.27 1.27 12.59
C ARG A 4 1.40 2.08 11.30
N ILE A 5 1.34 1.42 10.15
CA ILE A 5 1.46 2.03 8.83
C ILE A 5 0.68 1.20 7.81
N VAL A 6 0.20 1.84 6.74
CA VAL A 6 -0.35 1.14 5.56
C VAL A 6 0.73 1.08 4.49
N PHE A 7 0.95 -0.09 3.91
CA PHE A 7 1.84 -0.25 2.78
C PHE A 7 1.11 -0.10 1.46
N ASP A 8 1.62 0.81 0.63
CA ASP A 8 1.40 0.76 -0.80
C ASP A 8 2.22 -0.38 -1.44
N THR A 9 1.70 -0.94 -2.52
CA THR A 9 2.34 -1.99 -3.34
C THR A 9 3.78 -1.60 -3.70
N SER A 10 4.00 -0.33 -4.09
CA SER A 10 5.32 0.14 -4.53
C SER A 10 6.36 0.13 -3.41
N ALA A 11 5.96 0.35 -2.15
CA ALA A 11 6.87 0.27 -1.01
C ALA A 11 7.30 -1.18 -0.73
N VAL A 12 6.38 -2.13 -0.82
CA VAL A 12 6.70 -3.56 -0.67
C VAL A 12 7.63 -4.03 -1.79
N ILE A 13 7.37 -3.61 -3.03
CA ILE A 13 8.24 -3.94 -4.17
C ILE A 13 9.65 -3.37 -3.96
N ALA A 14 9.80 -2.16 -3.43
CA ALA A 14 11.11 -1.59 -3.12
C ALA A 14 11.85 -2.44 -2.07
N LEU A 15 11.15 -2.90 -1.02
CA LEU A 15 11.71 -3.81 -0.01
C LEU A 15 12.17 -5.14 -0.63
N LEU A 16 11.30 -5.80 -1.40
CA LEU A 16 11.58 -7.14 -1.98
C LEU A 16 12.74 -7.11 -2.98
N ARG A 17 13.03 -5.95 -3.57
CA ARG A 17 14.07 -5.77 -4.58
C ARG A 17 15.33 -5.13 -4.02
N ASP A 18 15.40 -4.89 -2.71
CA ASP A 18 16.49 -4.18 -2.05
C ASP A 18 16.79 -2.83 -2.74
N GLU A 19 15.74 -2.12 -3.13
CA GLU A 19 15.85 -0.80 -3.77
C GLU A 19 16.03 0.30 -2.72
N ALA A 20 16.53 1.46 -3.16
CA ALA A 20 16.63 2.64 -2.29
C ALA A 20 15.28 2.96 -1.62
N GLY A 21 15.27 3.02 -0.29
CA GLY A 21 14.07 3.19 0.52
C GLY A 21 13.60 1.89 1.21
N ALA A 22 14.14 0.72 0.85
CA ALA A 22 13.85 -0.56 1.52
C ALA A 22 14.12 -0.49 3.03
N GLU A 23 15.16 0.23 3.44
CA GLU A 23 15.56 0.44 4.84
C GLU A 23 14.49 1.18 5.66
N LYS A 24 13.62 1.94 5.01
CA LYS A 24 12.48 2.62 5.66
C LYS A 24 11.24 1.73 5.74
N VAL A 25 11.12 0.73 4.86
CA VAL A 25 10.00 -0.21 4.84
C VAL A 25 10.23 -1.35 5.83
N ALA A 26 11.45 -1.90 5.88
CA ALA A 26 11.81 -3.06 6.68
C ALA A 26 11.40 -2.99 8.18
N PRO A 27 11.53 -1.83 8.89
CA PRO A 27 11.14 -1.73 10.31
C PRO A 27 9.64 -1.95 10.59
N PHE A 28 8.80 -1.87 9.56
CA PHE A 28 7.35 -2.03 9.68
C PHE A 28 6.83 -3.41 9.26
N VAL A 29 7.70 -4.32 8.81
CA VAL A 29 7.32 -5.72 8.54
C VAL A 29 6.72 -6.34 9.82
N GLY A 30 5.58 -7.04 9.67
CA GLY A 30 4.78 -7.56 10.79
C GLY A 30 4.00 -6.52 11.60
N GLN A 31 4.05 -5.24 11.20
CA GLN A 31 3.36 -4.12 11.85
C GLN A 31 2.67 -3.21 10.83
N ALA A 32 2.45 -3.70 9.60
CA ALA A 32 1.85 -2.95 8.52
C ALA A 32 0.51 -3.56 8.10
N ALA A 33 -0.43 -2.69 7.73
CA ALA A 33 -1.68 -3.04 7.08
C ALA A 33 -1.57 -2.89 5.56
N MET A 34 -2.41 -3.60 4.81
CA MET A 34 -2.53 -3.46 3.36
C MET A 34 -3.97 -3.76 2.92
N SER A 35 -4.48 -2.99 1.95
CA SER A 35 -5.76 -3.30 1.32
C SER A 35 -5.65 -4.53 0.42
N ALA A 36 -6.68 -5.37 0.36
CA ALA A 36 -6.76 -6.49 -0.56
C ALA A 36 -6.57 -6.08 -2.04
N VAL A 37 -6.91 -4.83 -2.41
CA VAL A 37 -6.66 -4.29 -3.76
C VAL A 37 -5.16 -4.13 -4.02
N ASN A 38 -4.41 -3.60 -3.04
CA ASN A 38 -2.95 -3.46 -3.14
C ASN A 38 -2.27 -4.83 -3.07
N LEU A 39 -2.79 -5.78 -2.29
CA LEU A 39 -2.32 -7.17 -2.32
C LEU A 39 -2.49 -7.78 -3.72
N GLN A 40 -3.64 -7.57 -4.38
CA GLN A 40 -3.85 -8.02 -5.76
C GLN A 40 -2.82 -7.41 -6.72
N GLU A 41 -2.51 -6.11 -6.57
CA GLU A 41 -1.48 -5.46 -7.39
C GLU A 41 -0.08 -6.02 -7.15
N LEU A 42 0.27 -6.29 -5.88
CA LEU A 42 1.52 -6.93 -5.50
C LEU A 42 1.64 -8.32 -6.14
N VAL A 43 0.65 -9.19 -5.93
CA VAL A 43 0.61 -10.55 -6.47
C VAL A 43 0.68 -10.52 -8.00
N LYS A 44 -0.14 -9.70 -8.66
CA LYS A 44 -0.09 -9.51 -10.11
C LYS A 44 1.30 -9.07 -10.57
N GLY A 45 1.90 -8.10 -9.87
CA GLY A 45 3.22 -7.57 -10.21
C GLY A 45 4.36 -8.58 -10.03
N LEU A 46 4.24 -9.53 -9.12
CA LEU A 46 5.21 -10.61 -8.94
C LEU A 46 4.99 -11.73 -9.97
N LEU A 47 3.73 -12.09 -10.26
CA LEU A 47 3.38 -13.05 -11.32
C LEU A 47 3.89 -12.60 -12.68
N THR A 48 3.69 -11.33 -13.05
CA THR A 48 4.18 -10.80 -14.35
C THR A 48 5.70 -10.76 -14.46
N ARG A 49 6.42 -10.92 -13.35
CA ARG A 49 7.88 -11.05 -13.30
C ARG A 49 8.36 -12.50 -13.29
N GLY A 50 7.45 -13.47 -13.37
CA GLY A 50 7.76 -14.89 -13.52
C GLY A 50 7.86 -15.67 -12.21
N LEU A 51 7.48 -15.09 -11.07
CA LEU A 51 7.41 -15.83 -9.81
C LEU A 51 6.22 -16.80 -9.83
N ALA A 52 6.42 -18.00 -9.29
CA ALA A 52 5.35 -18.97 -9.11
C ALA A 52 4.42 -18.55 -7.96
N LEU A 53 3.13 -18.88 -8.06
CA LEU A 53 2.13 -18.48 -7.06
C LEU A 53 2.48 -18.96 -5.64
N ALA A 54 2.98 -20.18 -5.48
CA ALA A 54 3.41 -20.72 -4.18
C ALA A 54 4.52 -19.88 -3.53
N VAL A 55 5.49 -19.41 -4.32
CA VAL A 55 6.57 -18.52 -3.83
C VAL A 55 6.00 -17.16 -3.42
N ILE A 56 5.01 -16.66 -4.17
CA ILE A 56 4.35 -15.38 -3.84
C ILE A 56 3.56 -15.50 -2.53
N GLU A 57 2.87 -16.62 -2.31
CA GLU A 57 2.17 -16.90 -1.05
C GLU A 57 3.13 -16.94 0.15
N GLU A 58 4.30 -17.57 0.00
CA GLU A 58 5.36 -17.56 1.03
C GLU A 58 5.85 -16.14 1.32
N ILE A 59 6.15 -15.35 0.28
CA ILE A 59 6.56 -13.94 0.43
C ILE A 59 5.50 -13.12 1.18
N VAL A 60 4.23 -13.24 0.79
CA VAL A 60 3.12 -12.51 1.43
C VAL A 60 2.95 -12.93 2.89
N SER A 61 3.09 -14.22 3.18
CA SER A 61 3.05 -14.76 4.54
C SER A 61 4.18 -14.19 5.41
N ASP A 62 5.41 -14.11 4.88
CA ASP A 62 6.58 -13.61 5.60
C ASP A 62 6.50 -12.11 5.92
N LEU A 63 5.82 -11.33 5.08
CA LEU A 63 5.58 -9.91 5.34
C LEU A 63 4.64 -9.67 6.55
N ARG A 64 3.86 -10.68 6.93
CA ARG A 64 2.93 -10.66 8.08
C ARG A 64 2.02 -9.41 8.07
N LEU A 65 1.49 -9.09 6.90
CA LEU A 65 0.61 -7.92 6.71
C LEU A 65 -0.77 -8.17 7.32
N GLU A 66 -1.32 -7.14 7.96
CA GLU A 66 -2.74 -7.10 8.29
C GLU A 66 -3.52 -6.75 7.01
N ILE A 67 -4.06 -7.77 6.34
CA ILE A 67 -4.82 -7.57 5.10
C ILE A 67 -6.25 -7.13 5.45
N HIS A 68 -6.68 -5.99 4.89
CA HIS A 68 -8.03 -5.48 5.02
C HIS A 68 -8.85 -5.76 3.77
N ASP A 69 -10.04 -6.30 3.96
CA ASP A 69 -11.02 -6.54 2.89
C ASP A 69 -11.43 -5.23 2.21
N HIS A 70 -11.69 -5.31 0.90
CA HIS A 70 -12.21 -4.19 0.12
C HIS A 70 -13.71 -4.33 -0.08
N ASP A 71 -14.46 -4.05 0.97
CA ASP A 71 -15.91 -4.12 0.98
C ASP A 71 -16.58 -2.89 0.33
N ARG A 72 -17.91 -2.81 0.43
CA ARG A 72 -18.68 -1.68 -0.10
C ARG A 72 -18.25 -0.34 0.53
N ALA A 73 -18.00 -0.29 1.82
CA ALA A 73 -17.63 0.97 2.48
C ALA A 73 -16.23 1.42 2.02
N ALA A 74 -15.27 0.49 1.95
CA ALA A 74 -13.93 0.74 1.45
C ALA A 74 -13.94 1.24 -0.01
N ALA A 75 -14.80 0.67 -0.86
CA ALA A 75 -14.94 1.08 -2.25
C ALA A 75 -15.42 2.53 -2.38
N PHE A 76 -16.44 2.93 -1.62
CA PHE A 76 -16.95 4.31 -1.65
C PHE A 76 -15.96 5.30 -1.03
N ALA A 77 -15.28 4.94 0.06
CA ALA A 77 -14.26 5.77 0.69
C ALA A 77 -13.08 6.04 -0.27
N ALA A 78 -12.60 5.00 -0.96
CA ALA A 78 -11.56 5.13 -1.98
C ALA A 78 -12.02 6.00 -3.15
N ALA A 79 -13.23 5.78 -3.68
CA ALA A 79 -13.76 6.55 -4.80
C ALA A 79 -13.93 8.05 -4.47
N ALA A 80 -14.27 8.40 -3.23
CA ALA A 80 -14.42 9.78 -2.79
C ALA A 80 -13.12 10.61 -2.89
N LEU A 81 -11.96 9.95 -2.97
CA LEU A 81 -10.66 10.62 -3.12
C LEU A 81 -10.36 11.08 -4.57
N VAL A 82 -11.24 10.79 -5.54
CA VAL A 82 -10.99 11.01 -6.98
C VAL A 82 -10.52 12.42 -7.35
N GLU A 83 -11.14 13.47 -6.81
CA GLU A 83 -10.77 14.85 -7.14
C GLU A 83 -9.40 15.22 -6.58
N ALA A 84 -9.09 14.77 -5.37
CA ALA A 84 -7.82 15.06 -4.70
C ALA A 84 -6.66 14.27 -5.28
N THR A 85 -6.92 13.11 -5.90
CA THR A 85 -5.89 12.23 -6.48
C THR A 85 -5.88 12.22 -8.02
N LYS A 86 -6.62 13.14 -8.66
CA LYS A 86 -6.74 13.19 -10.13
C LYS A 86 -5.39 13.34 -10.83
N GLU A 87 -4.45 14.08 -10.24
CA GLU A 87 -3.11 14.32 -10.79
C GLU A 87 -2.07 13.32 -10.27
N HIS A 88 -2.23 12.84 -9.03
CA HIS A 88 -1.28 11.99 -8.31
C HIS A 88 -2.04 10.95 -7.48
N GLY A 89 -1.74 9.66 -7.66
CA GLY A 89 -2.46 8.59 -6.95
C GLY A 89 -3.81 8.23 -7.58
N SER A 90 -3.90 8.24 -8.92
CA SER A 90 -5.16 8.04 -9.65
C SER A 90 -5.57 6.57 -9.80
N GLY A 91 -4.72 5.62 -9.38
CA GLY A 91 -5.00 4.19 -9.40
C GLY A 91 -6.13 3.76 -8.46
N LEU A 92 -6.66 2.56 -8.69
CA LEU A 92 -7.58 1.93 -7.74
C LEU A 92 -6.84 1.48 -6.48
N GLY A 93 -5.64 0.89 -6.62
CA GLY A 93 -4.77 0.57 -5.50
C GLY A 93 -4.35 1.80 -4.72
N ASP A 94 -3.97 2.88 -5.41
CA ASP A 94 -3.57 4.15 -4.79
C ASP A 94 -4.66 4.68 -3.83
N ARG A 95 -5.87 4.86 -4.35
CA ARG A 95 -7.00 5.35 -3.56
C ARG A 95 -7.45 4.39 -2.48
N SER A 96 -7.39 3.08 -2.74
CA SER A 96 -7.72 2.06 -1.74
C SER A 96 -6.74 2.10 -0.56
N CYS A 97 -5.46 2.28 -0.85
CA CYS A 97 -4.40 2.40 0.14
C CYS A 97 -4.54 3.69 0.97
N MET A 98 -4.76 4.83 0.30
CA MET A 98 -4.97 6.12 0.97
C MET A 98 -6.24 6.11 1.84
N ALA A 99 -7.35 5.58 1.34
CA ALA A 99 -8.60 5.50 2.10
C ALA A 99 -8.46 4.59 3.32
N LEU A 100 -7.76 3.47 3.20
CA LEU A 100 -7.46 2.59 4.34
C LEU A 100 -6.62 3.33 5.40
N ALA A 101 -5.61 4.08 4.99
CA ALA A 101 -4.77 4.85 5.91
C ALA A 101 -5.59 5.92 6.68
N ILE A 102 -6.50 6.62 5.98
CA ILE A 102 -7.44 7.56 6.61
C ILE A 102 -8.35 6.83 7.61
N GLN A 103 -8.94 5.69 7.20
CA GLN A 103 -9.84 4.90 8.04
C GLN A 103 -9.17 4.42 9.33
N LEU A 104 -7.92 3.95 9.23
CA LEU A 104 -7.15 3.45 10.37
C LEU A 104 -6.49 4.59 11.17
N GLY A 105 -6.48 5.82 10.66
CA GLY A 105 -5.83 6.95 11.30
C GLY A 105 -4.30 6.82 11.39
N ILE A 106 -3.67 6.06 10.50
CA ILE A 106 -2.22 5.79 10.46
C ILE A 106 -1.60 6.26 9.13
N PRO A 107 -0.28 6.51 9.04
CA PRO A 107 0.32 6.93 7.78
C PRO A 107 0.28 5.84 6.71
N VAL A 108 0.38 6.25 5.45
CA VAL A 108 0.65 5.38 4.29
C VAL A 108 2.10 5.55 3.84
N LEU A 109 2.77 4.44 3.56
CA LEU A 109 4.14 4.40 3.05
C LEU A 109 4.15 4.00 1.58
N THR A 110 4.76 4.82 0.72
CA THR A 110 4.83 4.59 -0.74
C THR A 110 6.22 4.89 -1.32
N ALA A 111 6.54 4.28 -2.45
CA ALA A 111 7.69 4.65 -3.29
C ALA A 111 7.32 5.65 -4.40
N ASP A 112 6.06 6.08 -4.50
CA ASP A 112 5.65 7.16 -5.40
C ASP A 112 5.80 8.53 -4.72
N LYS A 113 6.81 9.29 -5.15
CA LYS A 113 7.07 10.64 -4.63
C LYS A 113 5.93 11.63 -4.95
N ALA A 114 5.16 11.37 -6.00
CA ALA A 114 4.07 12.25 -6.41
C ALA A 114 2.96 12.31 -5.35
N TRP A 115 2.79 11.26 -4.56
CA TRP A 115 1.78 11.21 -3.50
C TRP A 115 2.00 12.26 -2.40
N GLY A 116 3.24 12.72 -2.17
CA GLY A 116 3.52 13.80 -1.21
C GLY A 116 2.83 15.13 -1.55
N LYS A 117 2.35 15.27 -2.78
CA LYS A 117 1.59 16.43 -3.26
C LYS A 117 0.08 16.30 -3.05
N VAL A 118 -0.43 15.10 -2.75
CA VAL A 118 -1.85 14.88 -2.46
C VAL A 118 -2.22 15.54 -1.13
N LYS A 119 -3.30 16.33 -1.12
CA LYS A 119 -3.80 17.03 0.06
C LYS A 119 -5.23 16.59 0.34
N VAL A 120 -5.38 15.73 1.35
CA VAL A 120 -6.66 15.21 1.83
C VAL A 120 -6.63 15.26 3.36
N GLU A 121 -7.74 15.67 3.97
CA GLU A 121 -7.86 15.67 5.42
C GLU A 121 -7.73 14.26 5.99
N GLY A 122 -6.97 14.10 7.08
CA GLY A 122 -6.71 12.80 7.70
C GLY A 122 -5.67 11.92 6.98
N LEU A 123 -5.26 12.26 5.76
CA LEU A 123 -4.25 11.50 5.03
C LEU A 123 -2.83 11.95 5.44
N ARG A 124 -2.00 11.00 5.88
CA ARG A 124 -0.58 11.20 6.14
C ARG A 124 0.24 10.32 5.20
N VAL A 125 0.98 10.93 4.28
CA VAL A 125 1.82 10.23 3.30
C VAL A 125 3.28 10.30 3.71
N GLU A 126 3.93 9.15 3.78
CA GLU A 126 5.37 8.98 3.92
C GLU A 126 5.95 8.40 2.64
N THR A 127 7.02 8.99 2.13
CA THR A 127 7.71 8.47 0.93
C THR A 127 9.02 7.81 1.33
N VAL A 128 9.29 6.63 0.75
CA VAL A 128 10.54 5.93 1.02
C VAL A 128 11.73 6.60 0.31
N ARG A 129 11.46 7.39 -0.74
CA ARG A 129 12.46 8.10 -1.55
C ARG A 129 12.01 9.52 -1.91
#